data_AF-A0A520N6A0-F1
#
_entry.id   AF-A0A520N6A0-F1
#
_cell.length_a   1.000
_cell.length_b   1.000
_cell.length_c   1.000
_cell.angle_alpha   90.00
_cell.angle_beta   90.00
_cell.angle_gamma   90.00
#
_symmetry.space_group_name_H-M   'P 1'
#
loop_
_entity.id
_entity.type
_entity.pdbx_description
1 polymer ?
#
loop_
_entity_poly.entity_id
_entity_poly.type
_entity_poly.pdbx_seq_one_letter_code
_entity_poly.pdbx_strand_id
1 'polypeptide(L)' 'MTGPRTLPVEALTVAAFAPFGEVIQTDGADRIMINEGTTTRFHALAGVDVESDGGTGNGRAILSIFRGTR' A
#
# COMPACT_ATOMS: atom_id res chain seq x y z
N MET A 1 -13.61 14.69 31.49
CA MET A 1 -13.29 14.81 30.06
C MET A 1 -11.78 14.84 29.93
N THR A 2 -11.18 13.84 29.30
CA THR A 2 -9.74 13.84 29.06
C THR A 2 -9.43 14.85 27.95
N GLY A 3 -8.39 15.67 28.14
CA GLY A 3 -7.96 16.65 27.13
C GLY A 3 -7.52 15.99 25.81
N PRO A 4 -7.31 16.79 24.74
CA PRO A 4 -6.89 16.27 23.45
C PRO A 4 -5.58 15.48 23.56
N ARG A 5 -5.55 14.30 22.93
CA ARG A 5 -4.37 13.44 22.87
C ARG A 5 -3.50 13.84 21.68
N THR A 6 -2.26 14.20 21.94
CA THR A 6 -1.24 14.33 20.89
C THR A 6 -0.85 12.96 20.37
N LEU A 7 -0.86 12.79 19.04
CA LEU A 7 -0.37 11.59 18.38
C LEU A 7 1.02 11.91 17.79
N PRO A 8 2.09 11.23 18.25
CA PRO A 8 3.40 11.41 17.65
C PRO A 8 3.42 10.83 16.24
N VAL A 9 4.21 11.44 15.36
CA VAL A 9 4.51 10.89 14.04
C VAL A 9 5.66 9.89 14.19
N GLU A 10 5.50 8.71 13.61
CA GLU A 10 6.50 7.65 13.63
C GLU A 10 7.05 7.40 12.22
N ALA A 11 8.27 6.85 12.13
CA ALA A 11 8.86 6.50 10.85
C ALA A 11 8.09 5.33 10.21
N LEU A 12 7.77 5.46 8.93
CA LEU A 12 7.12 4.39 8.18
C LEU A 12 8.11 3.25 7.92
N THR A 13 7.81 2.07 8.47
CA THR A 13 8.54 0.82 8.21
C THR A 13 7.57 -0.30 7.92
N VAL A 14 7.99 -1.32 7.16
CA VAL A 14 7.14 -2.50 6.89
C VAL A 14 6.67 -3.14 8.19
N ALA A 15 7.58 -3.34 9.14
CA ALA A 15 7.28 -4.01 10.40
C ALA A 15 6.29 -3.22 11.26
N ALA A 16 6.46 -1.90 11.40
CA ALA A 16 5.54 -1.07 12.17
C ALA A 16 4.17 -0.94 11.49
N PHE A 17 4.12 -1.03 10.16
CA PHE A 17 2.89 -0.83 9.39
C PHE A 17 2.09 -2.11 9.11
N ALA A 18 2.70 -3.29 9.30
CA ALA A 18 2.09 -4.59 9.02
C ALA A 18 0.66 -4.80 9.60
N PRO A 19 0.30 -4.28 10.78
CA PRO A 19 -1.08 -4.39 11.29
C PRO A 19 -2.12 -3.57 10.51
N PHE A 20 -1.69 -2.58 9.72
CA PHE A 20 -2.55 -1.64 9.00
C PHE A 20 -2.59 -1.90 7.50
N GLY A 21 -1.57 -2.56 6.95
CA GLY A 21 -1.49 -2.92 5.54
C GLY A 21 -0.06 -3.06 5.05
N GLU A 22 0.12 -2.81 3.75
CA GLU A 22 1.38 -2.98 3.04
C GLU A 22 2.04 -1.64 2.73
N VAL A 23 3.38 -1.60 2.77
CA VAL A 23 4.17 -0.42 2.38
C VAL A 23 4.71 -0.63 0.97
N ILE A 24 4.25 0.19 0.01
CA ILE A 24 4.75 0.17 -1.37
C ILE A 24 6.13 0.83 -1.41
N GLN A 25 7.19 0.01 -1.42
CA GLN A 25 8.58 0.46 -1.52
C GLN A 25 9.48 -0.55 -2.22
N THR A 26 10.67 -0.14 -2.63
CA THR A 26 11.68 -1.02 -3.27
C THR A 26 12.66 -1.65 -2.29
N ASP A 27 12.86 -1.02 -1.14
CA ASP A 27 13.86 -1.45 -0.16
C ASP A 27 13.39 -2.68 0.59
N GLY A 28 14.22 -3.73 0.59
CA GLY A 28 13.88 -5.03 1.17
C GLY A 28 12.82 -5.83 0.40
N ALA A 29 12.30 -5.32 -0.73
CA ALA A 29 11.29 -6.00 -1.51
C ALA A 29 11.87 -7.14 -2.37
N ASP A 30 11.05 -8.18 -2.55
CA ASP A 30 11.32 -9.27 -3.50
C ASP A 30 11.46 -8.71 -4.91
N ARG A 31 12.56 -9.07 -5.56
CA ARG A 31 12.91 -8.55 -6.88
C ARG A 31 13.33 -9.65 -7.83
N ILE A 32 12.92 -9.52 -9.08
CA ILE A 32 13.35 -10.37 -10.18
C ILE A 32 13.82 -9.51 -11.35
N MET A 33 14.87 -9.97 -12.03
CA MET A 33 15.33 -9.34 -13.27
C MET A 33 14.47 -9.83 -14.44
N ILE A 34 14.00 -8.89 -15.26
CA ILE A 34 13.26 -9.16 -16.50
C ILE A 34 13.92 -8.40 -17.66
N ASN A 35 13.42 -8.61 -18.89
CA ASN A 35 13.94 -7.96 -20.10
C ASN A 35 15.46 -8.14 -20.24
N GLU A 36 15.93 -9.39 -20.16
CA GLU A 36 17.35 -9.74 -20.32
C GLU A 36 18.28 -8.99 -19.35
N GLY A 37 17.79 -8.70 -18.13
CA GLY A 37 18.58 -8.02 -17.11
C GLY A 37 18.57 -6.50 -17.18
N THR A 38 17.79 -5.90 -18.08
CA THR A 38 17.68 -4.43 -18.20
C THR A 38 16.64 -3.82 -17.27
N THR A 39 15.75 -4.63 -16.68
CA THR A 39 14.67 -4.14 -15.82
C THR A 39 14.58 -4.97 -14.54
N THR A 40 14.54 -4.30 -13.40
CA THR A 40 14.23 -4.93 -12.11
C THR A 40 12.74 -4.77 -11.81
N ARG A 41 12.02 -5.89 -11.68
CA ARG A 41 10.64 -5.92 -11.23
C ARG A 41 10.61 -6.15 -9.72
N PHE A 42 10.11 -5.17 -8.99
CA PHE A 42 9.70 -5.33 -7.58
C PHE A 42 8.31 -5.95 -7.57
N HIS A 43 8.24 -7.22 -7.19
CA HIS A 43 7.04 -8.02 -7.42
C HIS A 43 6.05 -7.83 -6.27
N ALA A 44 4.76 -7.67 -6.63
CA ALA A 44 3.63 -7.72 -5.69
C ALA A 44 3.80 -6.86 -4.42
N LEU A 45 4.16 -5.59 -4.58
CA LEU A 45 4.35 -4.67 -3.44
C LEU A 45 3.08 -4.38 -2.63
N ALA A 46 1.91 -4.60 -3.23
CA ALA A 46 0.63 -4.57 -2.53
C ALA A 46 -0.44 -5.40 -3.27
N GLY A 47 -1.36 -5.99 -2.51
CA GLY A 47 -2.61 -6.59 -3.00
C GLY A 47 -3.72 -5.55 -3.09
N VAL A 48 -4.54 -5.63 -4.15
CA VAL A 48 -5.79 -4.85 -4.23
C VAL A 48 -6.94 -5.78 -3.91
N ASP A 49 -7.55 -5.57 -2.75
CA ASP A 49 -8.74 -6.29 -2.30
C ASP A 49 -9.97 -5.37 -2.38
N VAL A 50 -10.95 -5.79 -3.17
CA VAL A 50 -12.22 -5.08 -3.37
C VAL A 50 -13.34 -6.10 -3.28
N GLU A 51 -14.48 -5.72 -2.69
CA GLU A 51 -15.62 -6.63 -2.56
C GLU A 51 -16.01 -7.21 -3.93
N SER A 52 -16.03 -8.54 -4.01
CA SER A 52 -16.46 -9.28 -5.19
C SER A 52 -17.99 -9.28 -5.31
N ASP A 53 -18.46 -9.35 -6.55
CA ASP A 53 -19.88 -9.49 -6.88
C ASP A 53 -20.44 -10.80 -6.30
N GLY A 54 -21.18 -10.71 -5.18
CA GLY A 54 -21.66 -11.91 -4.47
C GLY A 54 -22.43 -11.69 -3.17
N GLY A 55 -22.81 -10.45 -2.81
CA GLY A 55 -23.61 -10.17 -1.62
C GLY A 55 -24.51 -8.95 -1.75
N THR A 56 -23.96 -7.83 -2.21
CA THR A 56 -24.65 -6.58 -2.63
C THR A 56 -23.70 -5.54 -3.26
N GLY A 57 -22.37 -5.77 -3.28
CA GLY A 57 -21.37 -4.84 -3.78
C GLY A 57 -20.74 -5.25 -5.12
N ASN A 58 -20.47 -4.26 -5.99
CA ASN A 58 -19.81 -4.41 -7.29
C ASN A 58 -18.44 -3.72 -7.26
N GLY A 59 -17.55 -4.16 -6.36
CA GLY A 59 -16.21 -3.59 -6.23
C GLY A 59 -15.38 -3.76 -7.50
N ARG A 60 -14.77 -2.68 -7.98
CA ARG A 60 -13.86 -2.71 -9.14
C ARG A 60 -12.56 -1.98 -8.78
N ALA A 61 -11.43 -2.66 -8.97
CA ALA A 61 -10.13 -2.02 -8.91
C ALA A 61 -10.00 -0.97 -10.03
N ILE A 62 -9.81 0.29 -9.65
CA ILE A 62 -9.63 1.42 -10.56
C ILE A 62 -8.42 2.24 -10.13
N LEU A 63 -7.87 3.01 -11.06
CA LEU A 63 -6.76 3.93 -10.81
C LEU A 63 -7.25 5.38 -10.95
N SER A 64 -6.80 6.25 -10.06
CA SER A 64 -7.14 7.67 -10.06
C SER A 64 -5.98 8.45 -9.48
N ILE A 65 -5.86 9.73 -9.85
CA ILE A 65 -4.87 10.64 -9.28
C ILE A 65 -5.62 11.65 -8.42
N PHE A 66 -5.21 11.77 -7.16
CA PHE A 66 -5.73 12.78 -6.24
C PHE A 66 -4.69 13.89 -6.07
N ARG A 67 -5.14 15.15 -6.05
CA ARG A 67 -4.31 16.31 -5.74
C ARG A 67 -4.81 16.94 -4.44
N GLY A 68 -4.07 16.74 -3.36
CA GLY A 68 -4.32 17.40 -2.07
C GLY A 68 -3.85 18.85 -2.08
N THR A 69 -4.53 19.72 -1.32
CA THR A 69 -4.21 21.16 -1.21
C THR A 69 -3.88 21.61 0.22
N ARG A 70 -3.79 20.67 1.15
CA ARG A 70 -3.55 20.88 2.59
C ARG A 70 -3.22 19.56 3.25
#